data_AF-A0A936EU43-F1
#
_entry.id   AF-A0A936EU43-F1
#
_cell.length_a   1.000
_cell.length_b   1.000
_cell.length_c   1.000
_cell.angle_alpha   90.00
_cell.angle_beta   90.00
_cell.angle_gamma   90.00
#
_symmetry.space_group_name_H-M   'P 1'
#
loop_
_entity.id
_entity.type
_entity.pdbx_description
1 polymer ?
#
loop_
_entity_poly.entity_id
_entity_poly.type
_entity_poly.pdbx_seq_one_letter_code
_entity_poly.pdbx_strand_id
1 'polypeptide(L)'
;MSHTLVRVLHIETPAVPRGAQLVGQLFSMLAAPMRRLTAPAAAPTRAVQAAAVREMARRMQDSDPGFAADLMAAAARHEALDD
;
A
#
# COMPACT_ATOMS: atom_id res chain seq x y z
N MET A 1 -49.68 -0.87 -13.92
CA MET A 1 -49.18 -1.64 -12.76
C MET A 1 -48.26 -2.71 -13.29
N SER A 2 -46.96 -2.43 -13.42
CA SER A 2 -46.01 -3.34 -14.07
C SER A 2 -45.25 -4.14 -13.02
N HIS A 3 -45.47 -5.45 -12.99
CA HIS A 3 -44.72 -6.37 -12.14
C HIS A 3 -43.30 -6.55 -12.69
N THR A 4 -42.30 -6.22 -11.88
CA THR A 4 -40.89 -6.48 -12.20
C THR A 4 -40.53 -7.86 -11.65
N LEU A 5 -40.32 -8.82 -12.55
CA LEU A 5 -39.86 -10.16 -12.19
C LEU A 5 -38.34 -10.15 -12.04
N VAL A 6 -37.85 -10.26 -10.80
CA VAL A 6 -36.42 -10.43 -10.52
C VAL A 6 -36.09 -11.92 -10.68
N ARG A 7 -35.39 -12.26 -11.77
CA ARG A 7 -34.93 -13.62 -12.03
C ARG A 7 -33.56 -13.81 -11.37
N VAL A 8 -33.52 -14.59 -10.29
CA VAL A 8 -32.26 -14.94 -9.62
C VAL A 8 -31.56 -16.01 -10.46
N LEU A 9 -30.45 -15.62 -11.09
CA LEU A 9 -29.61 -16.54 -11.87
C LEU A 9 -28.74 -17.35 -10.88
N HIS A 10 -29.11 -18.61 -10.65
CA HIS A 10 -28.25 -19.53 -9.92
C HIS A 10 -27.13 -19.98 -10.86
N ILE A 11 -25.93 -19.42 -10.69
CA ILE A 11 -24.74 -19.82 -11.45
C ILE A 11 -24.25 -21.13 -10.82
N GLU A 12 -24.34 -22.23 -11.56
CA GLU A 12 -23.73 -23.50 -11.13
C GLU A 12 -22.23 -23.28 -10.92
N THR A 13 -21.77 -23.52 -9.70
CA THR A 13 -20.34 -23.47 -9.38
C THR A 13 -19.63 -24.47 -10.28
N PRO A 14 -18.64 -24.06 -11.09
CA PRO A 14 -17.97 -24.97 -12.01
C PRO A 14 -17.38 -26.15 -11.23
N ALA A 15 -17.64 -27.36 -11.71
CA ALA A 15 -17.16 -28.59 -11.08
C ALA A 15 -15.62 -28.64 -11.17
N VAL A 16 -14.94 -28.17 -10.12
CA VAL A 16 -13.48 -28.17 -10.07
C VAL A 16 -13.00 -29.59 -9.78
N PRO A 17 -12.32 -30.28 -10.72
CA PRO A 17 -11.85 -31.64 -10.49
C PRO A 17 -10.85 -31.65 -9.33
N ARG A 18 -10.88 -32.70 -8.50
CA ARG A 18 -10.02 -32.82 -7.31
C ARG A 18 -8.52 -32.62 -7.63
N GLY A 19 -8.08 -33.06 -8.81
CA GLY A 19 -6.71 -32.83 -9.28
C GLY A 19 -6.35 -31.35 -9.47
N ALA A 20 -7.29 -30.53 -9.97
CA ALA A 20 -7.07 -29.09 -10.11
C ALA A 20 -6.98 -28.40 -8.73
N GLN A 21 -7.66 -28.92 -7.70
CA GLN A 21 -7.51 -28.42 -6.33
C GLN A 21 -6.09 -28.66 -5.80
N LEU A 22 -5.50 -29.84 -6.05
CA LEU A 22 -4.12 -30.16 -5.68
C LEU A 22 -3.12 -29.24 -6.39
N VAL A 23 -3.30 -29.01 -7.70
CA VAL A 23 -2.45 -28.08 -8.46
C VAL A 23 -2.58 -26.66 -7.92
N GLY A 24 -3.79 -26.21 -7.60
CA GLY A 24 -4.02 -24.89 -6.99
C GLY A 24 -3.34 -24.74 -5.63
N GLN A 25 -3.35 -25.78 -4.80
CA GLN A 25 -2.65 -25.80 -3.51
C GLN A 25 -1.13 -25.74 -3.69
N LEU A 26 -0.58 -26.56 -4.61
CA LEU A 26 0.85 -26.57 -4.91
C LEU A 26 1.32 -25.21 -5.45
N PHE A 27 0.59 -24.65 -6.40
CA PHE A 27 0.87 -23.31 -6.93
C PHE A 27 0.86 -22.25 -5.83
N SER A 28 -0.13 -22.29 -4.94
CA SER A 28 -0.24 -21.32 -3.84
C SER A 28 0.94 -21.43 -2.86
N MET A 29 1.40 -22.65 -2.57
CA MET A 29 2.59 -22.89 -1.74
C MET A 29 3.86 -22.32 -2.39
N LEU A 30 4.05 -22.51 -3.70
CA LEU A 30 5.20 -21.97 -4.42
C LEU A 30 5.13 -20.44 -4.62
N ALA A 31 3.92 -19.89 -4.76
CA ALA A 31 3.72 -18.46 -4.97
C ALA A 31 3.81 -17.64 -3.66
N ALA A 32 3.58 -18.26 -2.50
CA ALA A 32 3.66 -17.58 -1.20
C ALA A 32 5.01 -16.88 -0.91
N PRO A 33 6.18 -17.51 -1.11
CA PRO A 33 7.46 -16.82 -0.94
C PRO A 33 7.69 -15.72 -1.99
N MET A 34 7.27 -15.93 -3.24
CA MET A 34 7.38 -14.90 -4.29
C MET A 34 6.56 -13.65 -3.96
N ARG A 35 5.36 -13.82 -3.40
CA ARG A 35 4.52 -12.70 -2.94
C ARG A 35 5.18 -11.85 -1.85
N ARG A 36 6.03 -12.45 -1.01
CA ARG A 36 6.81 -11.69 0.00
C ARG A 36 7.91 -10.85 -0.64
N LEU A 37 8.50 -11.31 -1.74
CA LEU A 37 9.53 -10.60 -2.48
C LEU A 37 8.95 -9.45 -3.32
N THR A 38 7.72 -9.62 -3.82
CA THR A 38 6.99 -8.59 -4.58
C THR A 38 6.07 -7.74 -3.73
N ALA A 39 6.02 -7.97 -2.41
CA ALA A 39 5.21 -7.16 -1.52
C ALA A 39 5.75 -5.72 -1.59
N PRO A 40 4.88 -4.71 -1.83
CA PRO A 40 5.32 -3.33 -1.76
C PRO A 40 5.98 -3.10 -0.40
N ALA A 41 7.17 -2.52 -0.40
CA ALA A 41 7.85 -2.17 0.83
C ALA A 41 6.88 -1.39 1.73
N ALA A 42 6.84 -1.74 3.01
CA ALA A 42 5.97 -1.06 3.96
C ALA A 42 6.17 0.45 3.82
N ALA A 43 5.06 1.20 3.77
CA ALA A 43 5.13 2.65 3.63
C ALA A 43 6.05 3.21 4.74
N PRO A 44 7.01 4.09 4.40
CA PRO A 44 7.93 4.62 5.39
C PRO A 44 7.15 5.33 6.48
N THR A 45 7.58 5.17 7.73
CA THR A 45 6.94 5.86 8.87
C THR A 45 7.04 7.38 8.68
N ARG A 46 6.13 8.14 9.30
CA ARG A 46 6.15 9.60 9.23
C ARG A 46 7.47 10.18 9.75
N ALA A 47 8.08 9.54 10.75
CA ALA A 47 9.42 9.90 11.24
C ALA A 47 10.52 9.77 10.17
N VAL A 48 10.49 8.70 9.35
CA VAL A 48 11.42 8.52 8.22
C VAL A 48 11.20 9.57 7.15
N GLN A 49 9.94 9.89 6.86
CA GLN A 49 9.58 10.95 5.90
C GLN A 49 10.02 12.34 6.41
N ALA A 50 9.78 12.65 7.68
CA ALA A 50 10.23 13.89 8.32
C ALA A 50 11.77 14.00 8.33
N ALA A 51 12.49 12.91 8.57
CA ALA A 51 13.95 12.88 8.49
C ALA A 51 14.47 13.21 7.08
N ALA A 52 13.82 12.70 6.03
CA ALA A 52 14.17 13.04 4.65
C ALA A 52 13.93 14.53 4.33
N VAL A 53 12.85 15.12 4.84
CA VAL A 53 12.56 16.55 4.67
C VAL A 53 13.57 17.42 5.41
N ARG A 54 13.97 17.05 6.64
CA ARG A 54 15.05 17.74 7.38
C ARG A 54 16.38 17.71 6.63
N GLU A 55 16.72 16.58 6.04
CA GLU A 55 17.92 16.46 5.20
C GLU A 55 17.85 17.35 3.96
N MET A 56 16.68 17.44 3.32
CA MET A 56 16.48 18.36 2.20
C MET A 56 16.61 19.83 2.63
N ALA A 57 16.07 20.19 3.80
CA ALA A 57 16.20 21.53 4.35
C ALA A 57 17.67 21.92 4.57
N ARG A 58 18.51 21.01 5.09
CA ARG A 58 19.95 21.25 5.27
C ARG A 58 20.66 21.56 3.96
N ARG A 59 20.32 20.86 2.88
CA ARG A 59 20.92 21.09 1.56
C ARG A 59 20.51 22.44 0.98
N MET A 60 19.31 22.91 1.32
CA MET A 60 18.78 24.18 0.86
C MET A 60 19.26 25.36 1.71
N GLN A 61 19.79 25.13 2.91
CA GLN A 61 20.19 26.17 3.85
C GLN A 61 21.07 27.26 3.22
N ASP A 62 21.99 26.88 2.33
CA ASP A 62 22.93 27.79 1.68
C ASP A 62 22.32 28.52 0.47
N SER A 63 21.28 27.96 -0.15
CA SER A 63 20.65 28.50 -1.36
C SER A 63 19.40 29.33 -1.06
N ASP A 64 18.57 28.85 -0.13
CA ASP A 64 17.33 29.48 0.31
C ASP A 64 17.05 29.12 1.79
N PRO A 65 17.54 29.95 2.73
CA PRO A 65 17.36 29.71 4.16
C PRO A 65 15.90 29.88 4.62
N GLY A 66 15.11 30.68 3.90
CA GLY A 66 13.69 30.88 4.21
C GLY A 66 12.88 29.61 3.92
N PHE A 67 13.11 29.01 2.75
CA PHE A 67 12.51 27.75 2.38
C PHE A 67 13.00 26.59 3.27
N ALA A 68 14.30 26.56 3.62
CA ALA A 68 14.83 25.58 4.57
C ALA A 68 14.13 25.64 5.94
N ALA A 69 13.87 26.85 6.45
CA ALA A 69 13.13 27.03 7.71
C ALA A 69 11.68 26.51 7.62
N ASP A 70 10.99 26.76 6.51
CA ASP A 70 9.63 26.24 6.30
C ASP A 70 9.62 24.70 6.21
N LEU A 71 10.58 24.09 5.52
CA LEU A 71 10.73 22.64 5.46
C LEU A 71 10.96 22.02 6.84
N MET A 72 11.79 22.66 7.68
CA MET A 72 12.02 22.20 9.06
C MET A 72 10.73 22.30 9.89
N ALA A 73 9.97 23.39 9.76
CA ALA A 73 8.70 23.55 10.45
C ALA A 73 7.63 22.56 9.95
N ALA A 74 7.59 22.29 8.65
CA ALA A 74 6.71 21.30 8.04
C ALA A 74 7.05 19.88 8.53
N ALA A 75 8.33 19.52 8.62
CA ALA A 75 8.77 18.23 9.14
C ALA A 75 8.36 18.03 10.62
N ALA A 76 8.53 19.06 11.45
CA ALA A 76 8.11 19.01 12.85
C ALA A 76 6.58 18.85 13.00
N ARG A 77 5.80 19.59 12.21
CA ARG A 77 4.33 19.44 12.15
C ARG A 77 3.92 18.04 11.67
N HIS A 78 4.63 17.48 10.70
CA HIS A 78 4.33 16.15 10.15
C HIS A 78 4.60 15.02 11.16
N GLU A 79 5.66 15.16 11.96
CA GLU A 79 6.02 14.20 13.02
C GLU A 79 5.01 14.24 14.19
N ALA A 80 4.53 15.44 14.55
CA ALA A 80 3.53 15.63 15.61
C ALA A 80 2.12 15.10 15.28
N LEU A 81 1.85 14.66 14.04
CA LEU A 81 0.58 14.03 13.66
C LEU A 81 0.54 12.51 13.98
N ASP A 82 1.66 11.95 14.45
CA ASP A 82 1.82 10.54 14.83
C ASP A 82 1.66 10.28 16.34
N ASP A 83 1.80 11.31 17.18
CA ASP A 83 1.56 11.29 18.64
C ASP A 83 0.08 11.52 18.98
#